data_AF-A0A8T3VTB5-F1
#
_entry.id   AF-A0A8T3VTB5-F1
#
_cell.length_a   1.000
_cell.length_b   1.000
_cell.length_c   1.000
_cell.angle_alpha   90.00
_cell.angle_beta   90.00
_cell.angle_gamma   90.00
#
_symmetry.space_group_name_H-M   'P 1'
#
loop_
_entity.id
_entity.type
_entity.pdbx_description
1 polymer ?
#
loop_
_entity_poly.entity_id
_entity_poly.type
_entity_poly.pdbx_seq_one_letter_code
_entity_poly.pdbx_strand_id
1 'polypeptide(L)'
;ILTNLGLWDKLESKFSLGTDVTAVLNQVGQGSAEAGIVYATDAKSTDDVKVICEAPEDALDTPCIYPIAQIKDSKNADAAKAFMDFLQTQEAKDKFVEYGFTLHE
;
A
#
# COMPACT_ATOMS: atom_id res chain seq x y z
N ILE A 1 2.47 -12.66 2.93
CA ILE A 1 2.33 -12.51 4.40
C ILE A 1 1.78 -13.77 5.05
N LEU A 2 0.46 -14.00 5.08
CA LEU A 2 -0.12 -15.08 5.91
C LEU A 2 0.31 -16.50 5.50
N THR A 3 0.49 -16.76 4.21
CA THR A 3 1.02 -18.05 3.70
C THR A 3 2.45 -18.27 4.18
N ASN A 4 3.34 -17.27 4.04
CA ASN A 4 4.74 -17.34 4.46
C ASN A 4 4.88 -17.55 5.97
N LEU A 5 3.97 -16.97 6.75
CA LEU A 5 3.91 -17.15 8.20
C LEU A 5 3.29 -18.50 8.61
N GLY A 6 2.80 -19.32 7.67
CA GLY A 6 2.11 -20.58 7.98
C GLY A 6 0.81 -20.38 8.75
N LEU A 7 0.14 -19.25 8.54
CA LEU A 7 -1.08 -18.84 9.24
C LEU A 7 -2.35 -18.90 8.38
N TRP A 8 -2.22 -19.02 7.05
CA TRP A 8 -3.36 -19.01 6.12
C TRP A 8 -4.46 -19.99 6.53
N ASP A 9 -4.17 -21.28 6.53
CA ASP A 9 -5.15 -22.34 6.78
C ASP A 9 -5.78 -22.25 8.18
N LYS A 10 -5.05 -21.65 9.15
CA LYS A 10 -5.53 -21.50 10.54
C LYS A 10 -6.51 -20.34 10.69
N LEU A 11 -6.43 -19.35 9.81
CA LEU A 11 -7.20 -18.11 9.92
C LEU A 11 -8.25 -17.95 8.82
N GLU A 12 -8.21 -18.77 7.77
CA GLU A 12 -9.10 -18.69 6.60
C GLU A 12 -10.58 -18.60 6.97
N SER A 13 -11.03 -19.42 7.93
CA SER A 13 -12.43 -19.42 8.39
C SER A 13 -12.86 -18.15 9.14
N LYS A 14 -11.92 -17.25 9.45
CA LYS A 14 -12.15 -15.98 10.17
C LYS A 14 -12.02 -14.77 9.26
N PHE A 15 -11.68 -14.94 7.98
CA PHE A 15 -11.45 -13.82 7.08
C PHE A 15 -12.74 -13.10 6.73
N SER A 16 -12.69 -11.77 6.82
CA SER A 16 -13.58 -10.85 6.12
C SER A 16 -12.77 -10.20 5.01
N LEU A 17 -13.14 -10.42 3.75
CA LEU A 17 -12.40 -9.89 2.60
C LEU A 17 -12.99 -8.55 2.15
N GLY A 18 -12.14 -7.53 2.04
CA GLY A 18 -12.48 -6.25 1.40
C GLY A 18 -12.21 -6.29 -0.10
N THR A 19 -12.91 -5.44 -0.87
CA THR A 19 -12.67 -5.27 -2.32
C THR A 19 -11.38 -4.53 -2.63
N ASP A 20 -10.92 -3.72 -1.69
CA ASP A 20 -9.69 -2.92 -1.72
C ASP A 20 -9.26 -2.61 -0.28
N VAL A 21 -8.10 -1.96 -0.15
CA VAL A 21 -7.50 -1.65 1.16
C VAL A 21 -8.32 -0.62 1.96
N THR A 22 -9.05 0.27 1.27
CA THR A 22 -9.95 1.24 1.92
C THR A 22 -11.14 0.52 2.55
N ALA A 23 -11.69 -0.50 1.89
CA ALA A 23 -12.74 -1.33 2.46
C ALA A 23 -12.26 -2.07 3.73
N VAL A 24 -11.02 -2.55 3.75
CA VAL A 24 -10.42 -3.18 4.95
C VAL A 24 -10.29 -2.17 6.10
N LEU A 25 -9.76 -0.97 5.84
CA LEU A 25 -9.68 0.10 6.84
C LEU A 25 -11.05 0.43 7.45
N ASN A 26 -12.07 0.59 6.61
CA ASN A 26 -13.42 0.91 7.05
C ASN A 26 -14.01 -0.19 7.95
N GLN A 27 -13.79 -1.47 7.61
CA GLN A 27 -14.26 -2.58 8.43
C GLN A 27 -13.63 -2.57 9.83
N VAL A 28 -12.34 -2.25 9.92
CA VAL A 28 -11.63 -2.15 11.20
C VAL A 28 -12.07 -0.91 11.99
N GLY A 29 -12.09 0.27 11.35
CA GLY A 29 -12.48 1.52 12.01
C GLY A 29 -13.93 1.53 12.53
N GLN A 30 -14.83 0.79 11.86
CA GLN A 30 -16.21 0.60 12.31
C GLN A 30 -16.39 -0.55 13.31
N GLY A 31 -15.30 -1.26 13.67
CA GLY A 31 -15.34 -2.40 14.58
C GLY A 31 -16.03 -3.65 14.00
N SER A 32 -16.27 -3.69 12.68
CA SER A 32 -16.82 -4.87 11.99
C SER A 32 -15.78 -6.00 11.86
N ALA A 33 -14.49 -5.66 11.90
CA ALA A 33 -13.37 -6.59 11.99
C ALA A 33 -12.43 -6.18 13.13
N GLU A 34 -11.89 -7.15 13.87
CA GLU A 34 -11.00 -6.90 15.02
C GLU A 34 -9.60 -6.42 14.59
N ALA A 35 -9.12 -6.89 13.44
CA ALA A 35 -7.85 -6.51 12.84
C ALA A 35 -7.91 -6.59 11.31
N GLY A 36 -7.06 -5.82 10.64
CA GLY A 36 -6.93 -5.82 9.18
C GLY A 36 -5.48 -5.75 8.75
N ILE A 37 -5.18 -6.25 7.56
CA ILE A 37 -3.86 -6.16 6.93
C ILE A 37 -3.98 -5.12 5.82
N VAL A 38 -3.25 -4.02 5.95
CA VAL A 38 -3.28 -2.84 5.06
C VAL A 38 -1.85 -2.32 4.83
N TYR A 39 -1.67 -1.39 3.89
CA TYR A 39 -0.39 -0.71 3.77
C TYR A 39 -0.21 0.33 4.88
N ALA A 40 1.04 0.58 5.27
CA ALA A 40 1.38 1.58 6.28
C ALA A 40 0.92 3.00 5.87
N THR A 41 0.92 3.30 4.58
CA THR A 41 0.44 4.57 4.02
C THR A 41 -1.06 4.75 4.23
N ASP A 42 -1.85 3.69 4.09
CA ASP A 42 -3.30 3.72 4.30
C ASP A 42 -3.63 3.85 5.79
N ALA A 43 -2.92 3.11 6.66
CA ALA A 43 -3.11 3.25 8.10
C ALA A 43 -2.77 4.65 8.62
N LYS A 44 -1.87 5.39 7.94
CA LYS A 44 -1.54 6.79 8.25
C LYS A 44 -2.58 7.79 7.74
N SER A 45 -3.47 7.40 6.84
CA SER A 45 -4.43 8.34 6.22
C SER A 45 -5.69 8.57 7.05
N THR A 46 -5.85 7.89 8.19
CA THR A 46 -7.00 8.03 9.10
C THR A 46 -6.59 7.83 10.55
N ASP A 47 -7.27 8.51 11.47
CA ASP A 47 -7.12 8.34 12.92
C ASP A 47 -8.04 7.23 13.49
N ASP A 48 -8.90 6.63 12.66
CA ASP A 48 -9.90 5.64 13.07
C ASP A 48 -9.29 4.25 13.36
N VAL A 49 -8.03 4.03 12.98
CA VAL A 49 -7.32 2.76 13.20
C VAL A 49 -6.00 3.00 13.89
N LYS A 50 -5.46 1.95 14.51
CA LYS A 50 -4.13 1.96 15.13
C LYS A 50 -3.28 0.85 14.56
N VAL A 51 -2.05 1.17 14.16
CA VAL A 51 -1.05 0.17 13.81
C VAL A 51 -0.61 -0.58 15.07
N ILE A 52 -0.85 -1.90 15.10
CA ILE A 52 -0.49 -2.77 16.24
C ILE A 52 0.77 -3.61 15.98
N CYS A 53 1.08 -3.89 14.72
CA CYS A 53 2.29 -4.55 14.28
C CYS A 53 2.55 -4.25 12.80
N GLU A 54 3.82 -4.38 12.39
CA GLU A 54 4.22 -4.37 10.98
C GLU A 54 4.48 -5.81 10.53
N ALA A 55 4.23 -6.10 9.26
CA ALA A 55 4.60 -7.39 8.70
C ALA A 55 6.14 -7.52 8.70
N PRO A 56 6.71 -8.67 9.10
CA PRO A 56 8.14 -8.90 8.97
C PRO A 56 8.61 -8.72 7.51
N GLU A 57 9.82 -8.19 7.30
CA GLU A 57 10.36 -7.95 5.95
C GLU A 57 10.39 -9.24 5.10
N ASP A 58 10.68 -10.38 5.71
CA ASP A 58 10.71 -11.70 5.07
C ASP A 58 9.32 -12.36 4.92
N ALA A 59 8.26 -11.75 5.47
CA ALA A 59 6.90 -12.24 5.31
C ALA A 59 6.29 -11.89 3.93
N LEU A 60 6.94 -11.02 3.15
CA LEU A 60 6.57 -10.67 1.79
C LEU A 60 7.54 -11.32 0.80
N ASP A 61 7.08 -12.31 0.03
CA ASP A 61 7.88 -12.91 -1.05
C ASP A 61 8.27 -11.91 -2.14
N THR A 62 7.48 -10.85 -2.31
CA THR A 62 7.69 -9.82 -3.31
C THR A 62 7.54 -8.45 -2.66
N PRO A 63 8.53 -7.55 -2.82
CA PRO A 63 8.42 -6.19 -2.31
C PRO A 63 7.22 -5.46 -2.92
N CYS A 64 6.59 -4.58 -2.14
CA CYS A 64 5.50 -3.75 -2.62
C CYS A 64 6.07 -2.56 -3.42
N ILE A 65 6.19 -2.74 -4.73
CA ILE A 65 6.76 -1.74 -5.65
C ILE A 65 5.64 -1.10 -6.46
N TYR A 66 5.65 0.23 -6.55
CA TYR A 66 4.71 1.02 -7.35
C TYR A 66 5.41 1.54 -8.62
N PRO A 67 5.40 0.77 -9.74
CA PRO A 67 6.04 1.20 -10.96
C PRO A 67 5.25 2.32 -11.65
N ILE A 68 5.97 3.22 -12.27
CA ILE A 68 5.45 4.31 -13.11
C ILE A 68 5.92 4.05 -14.54
N ALA A 69 5.00 4.16 -15.50
CA ALA A 69 5.29 4.04 -16.91
C ALA A 69 4.40 4.94 -17.76
N GLN A 70 4.95 5.44 -18.86
CA GLN A 70 4.17 6.11 -19.89
C GLN A 70 3.38 5.09 -20.71
N ILE A 71 2.09 5.36 -20.92
CA ILE A 71 1.27 4.57 -21.86
C ILE A 71 1.75 4.80 -23.28
N LYS A 72 2.09 3.71 -23.98
CA LYS A 72 2.67 3.72 -25.33
C LYS A 72 1.86 4.54 -26.33
N ASP A 73 0.54 4.41 -26.31
CA ASP A 73 -0.37 5.06 -27.25
C ASP A 73 -0.93 6.40 -26.72
N SER A 74 -0.28 6.99 -25.71
CA SER A 74 -0.70 8.28 -25.17
C SER A 74 -0.60 9.38 -26.24
N LYS A 75 -1.70 10.11 -26.44
CA LYS A 75 -1.74 11.31 -27.30
C LYS A 75 -0.99 12.50 -26.70
N ASN A 76 -0.58 12.39 -25.43
CA ASN A 76 0.09 13.44 -24.66
C ASN A 76 1.47 12.97 -24.19
N ALA A 77 2.28 12.44 -25.11
CA ALA A 77 3.57 11.83 -24.80
C ALA A 77 4.52 12.79 -24.06
N ASP A 78 4.62 14.04 -24.52
CA ASP A 78 5.51 15.04 -23.92
C ASP A 78 5.06 15.43 -22.51
N ALA A 79 3.75 15.59 -22.29
CA ALA A 79 3.21 15.88 -20.97
C ALA A 79 3.39 14.70 -20.00
N ALA A 80 3.21 13.46 -20.49
CA ALA A 80 3.47 12.27 -19.69
C ALA A 80 4.95 12.19 -19.28
N LYS A 81 5.87 12.46 -20.21
CA LYS A 81 7.30 12.53 -19.91
C LYS A 81 7.62 13.62 -18.88
N ALA A 82 7.11 14.83 -19.07
CA ALA A 82 7.30 15.93 -18.12
C ALA A 82 6.79 15.58 -16.71
N PHE A 83 5.66 14.88 -16.61
CA PHE A 83 5.13 14.40 -15.33
C PHE A 83 6.02 13.32 -14.70
N MET A 84 6.51 12.35 -15.49
CA MET A 84 7.46 11.35 -14.98
C MET A 84 8.75 12.01 -14.48
N ASP A 85 9.29 12.98 -15.22
CA ASP A 85 10.49 13.73 -14.82
C ASP A 85 10.24 14.54 -13.54
N PHE A 86 9.06 15.16 -13.40
CA PHE A 86 8.65 15.84 -12.17
C PHE A 86 8.63 14.90 -10.97
N LEU A 87 8.10 13.68 -11.11
CA LEU A 87 8.07 12.70 -10.03
C LEU A 87 9.46 12.23 -9.59
N GLN A 88 10.50 12.46 -10.39
CA GLN A 88 11.90 12.19 -10.02
C GLN A 88 12.58 13.34 -9.26
N THR A 89 11.94 14.51 -9.16
CA THR A 89 12.48 15.65 -8.42
C THR A 89 12.50 15.40 -6.91
N GLN A 90 13.37 16.12 -6.19
CA GLN A 90 13.44 16.02 -4.73
C GLN A 90 12.11 16.42 -4.08
N GLU A 91 11.44 17.45 -4.59
CA GLU A 91 10.14 17.90 -4.08
C GLU A 91 9.08 16.79 -4.11
N ALA A 92 8.96 16.08 -5.24
CA ALA A 92 8.03 14.96 -5.34
C ALA A 92 8.45 13.78 -4.45
N LYS A 93 9.75 13.46 -4.42
CA LYS A 93 10.31 12.40 -3.57
C LYS A 93 10.07 12.65 -2.08
N ASP A 94 10.26 13.88 -1.61
CA ASP A 94 10.00 14.27 -0.23
C ASP A 94 8.52 14.08 0.14
N LYS A 95 7.61 14.39 -0.79
CA LYS A 95 6.18 14.10 -0.60
C LYS A 95 5.89 12.62 -0.48
N PHE A 96 6.50 11.77 -1.32
CA PHE A 96 6.33 10.31 -1.16
C PHE A 96 6.81 9.82 0.21
N VAL A 97 7.96 10.30 0.68
CA VAL A 97 8.50 9.94 2.01
C VAL A 97 7.59 10.43 3.14
N GLU A 98 7.08 11.67 3.05
CA GLU A 98 6.13 12.25 4.02
C GLU A 98 4.89 11.35 4.20
N TYR A 99 4.36 10.82 3.09
CA TYR A 99 3.21 9.91 3.11
C TYR A 99 3.59 8.44 3.42
N GLY A 100 4.87 8.14 3.65
CA GLY A 100 5.34 6.84 4.13
C GLY A 100 5.80 5.85 3.05
N PHE A 101 6.04 6.31 1.82
CA PHE A 101 6.70 5.49 0.80
C PHE A 101 8.22 5.47 1.01
N THR A 102 8.84 4.34 0.67
CA THR A 102 10.30 4.24 0.53
C THR A 102 10.68 4.47 -0.93
N LEU A 103 11.78 5.19 -1.14
CA LEU A 103 12.32 5.40 -2.48
C LEU A 103 13.19 4.20 -2.86
N HIS A 104 12.89 3.60 -4.01
CA HIS A 104 13.76 2.63 -4.65
C HIS A 104 14.56 3.34 -5.75
N GLU A 105 15.89 3.19 -5.73
CA GLU A 105 16.81 3.65 -6.78
C GLU A 105 17.07 2.57 -7.82
#